data_AF-A0A933NCK4-F1
#
_entry.id   AF-A0A933NCK4-F1
#
_cell.length_a   1.000
_cell.length_b   1.000
_cell.length_c   1.000
_cell.angle_alpha   90.00
_cell.angle_beta   90.00
_cell.angle_gamma   90.00
#
_symmetry.space_group_name_H-M   'P 1'
#
loop_
_entity.id
_entity.type
_entity.pdbx_description
1 polymer ?
#
loop_
_entity_poly.entity_id
_entity_poly.type
_entity_poly.pdbx_seq_one_letter_code
_entity_poly.pdbx_strand_id
1 'polypeptide(L)' 'MSDARWILIALTFLGALEGCVLVHPWERGALADRRMQVSPRPRHDGCHGHFLTPREGTRPSQDGGGGGCGCD' A
#
# COMPACT_ATOMS: atom_id res chain seq x y z
N MET A 1 31.39 -6.34 -31.61
CA MET A 1 31.16 -5.32 -30.55
C MET A 1 29.71 -4.86 -30.45
N SER A 2 28.86 -5.09 -31.47
CA SER A 2 27.41 -4.86 -31.44
C SER A 2 26.66 -5.84 -30.55
N ASP A 3 27.08 -7.11 -30.53
CA ASP A 3 26.32 -8.20 -29.91
C ASP A 3 26.37 -8.13 -28.39
N ALA A 4 27.54 -7.75 -27.84
CA ALA A 4 27.70 -7.46 -26.42
C ALA A 4 26.81 -6.29 -25.96
N ARG A 5 26.57 -5.30 -26.84
CA ARG A 5 25.73 -4.15 -26.52
C ARG A 5 24.25 -4.55 -26.43
N TRP A 6 23.78 -5.44 -27.30
CA TRP A 6 22.43 -5.99 -27.24
C TRP A 6 22.21 -6.88 -26.02
N ILE A 7 23.21 -7.69 -25.65
CA ILE A 7 23.16 -8.53 -24.46
C ILE A 7 23.02 -7.67 -23.19
N LEU A 8 23.79 -6.57 -23.08
CA LEU A 8 23.70 -5.67 -21.93
C LEU A 8 22.34 -4.96 -21.85
N ILE A 9 21.77 -4.54 -22.99
CA ILE A 9 20.44 -3.92 -23.03
C ILE A 9 19.36 -4.93 -22.61
N ALA A 10 19.42 -6.17 -23.11
CA ALA A 10 18.49 -7.23 -22.75
C ALA A 10 18.56 -7.57 -21.25
N LEU A 11 19.77 -7.64 -20.69
CA LEU A 11 19.97 -7.93 -19.27
C LEU A 11 19.39 -6.82 -18.37
N THR A 12 19.55 -5.56 -18.78
CA THR A 12 19.02 -4.40 -18.05
C THR A 12 17.50 -4.36 -18.08
N PHE A 13 16.91 -4.70 -19.23
CA PHE A 13 15.45 -4.74 -19.39
C PHE A 13 14.81 -5.88 -18.57
N LEU A 14 15.48 -7.02 -18.46
CA LEU A 14 14.99 -8.17 -17.68
C LEU A 14 14.98 -7.87 -16.16
N GLY A 15 15.99 -7.17 -15.65
CA GLY A 15 16.06 -6.78 -14.23
C GLY A 15 15.03 -5.72 -13.82
N ALA A 16 14.47 -4.96 -14.76
CA ALA A 16 13.46 -3.94 -14.47
C ALA A 16 12.06 -4.53 -14.15
N LEU A 17 11.84 -5.82 -14.43
CA LEU A 17 10.56 -6.51 -14.18
C LEU A 17 10.44 -7.09 -12.76
N GLU A 18 11.55 -7.20 -12.01
CA GLU A 18 11.61 -7.77 -10.65
C GLU A 18 10.95 -6.88 -9.56
N GLY A 19 10.47 -5.69 -9.91
CA GLY A 19 9.79 -4.78 -8.98
C GLY A 19 8.31 -5.08 -8.73
N CYS A 20 7.69 -5.96 -9.53
CA CYS A 20 6.25 -6.24 -9.46
C CYS A 20 6.00 -7.53 -8.66
N VAL A 21 6.39 -7.55 -7.39
CA VAL A 21 6.09 -8.69 -6.51
C VAL A 21 4.68 -8.53 -5.90
N LEU A 22 3.86 -9.55 -6.04
CA LEU A 22 2.51 -9.56 -5.47
C LEU A 22 2.60 -9.82 -3.96
N VAL A 23 2.72 -8.75 -3.17
CA VAL A 23 2.77 -8.83 -1.70
C VAL A 23 1.36 -9.06 -1.17
N HIS A 24 1.19 -10.06 -0.31
CA HIS A 24 -0.12 -10.29 0.31
C HIS A 24 -0.50 -9.11 1.22
N PRO A 25 -1.79 -8.75 1.35
CA PRO A 25 -2.21 -7.56 2.11
C PRO A 25 -1.66 -7.49 3.54
N TRP A 26 -1.52 -8.62 4.22
CA TRP A 26 -1.00 -8.71 5.59
C TRP A 26 0.52 -8.55 5.69
N GLU A 27 1.27 -8.86 4.64
CA GLU A 27 2.74 -8.67 4.58
C GLU A 27 3.09 -7.18 4.44
N ARG A 28 2.18 -6.38 3.88
CA ARG A 28 2.32 -4.91 3.83
C ARG A 28 2.39 -4.28 5.21
N GLY A 29 1.75 -4.88 6.22
CA GLY A 29 1.81 -4.39 7.61
C GLY A 29 3.21 -4.52 8.23
N ALA A 30 3.98 -5.55 7.87
CA ALA A 30 5.35 -5.73 8.36
C ALA A 30 6.37 -4.86 7.62
N LEU A 31 6.10 -4.53 6.35
CA LEU A 31 6.97 -3.72 5.49
C LEU A 31 6.64 -2.21 5.53
N ALA A 32 5.50 -1.83 6.11
CA ALA A 32 5.08 -0.44 6.21
C ALA A 32 5.84 0.31 7.31
N ASP A 33 6.60 1.33 6.92
CA ASP A 33 7.14 2.31 7.86
C ASP A 33 5.99 3.01 8.60
N ARG A 34 6.20 3.44 9.85
CA ARG A 34 5.22 4.26 10.59
C ARG A 34 4.79 5.51 9.81
N ARG A 35 5.65 6.05 8.96
CA ARG A 35 5.32 7.20 8.08
C ARG A 35 4.34 6.87 6.96
N MET A 36 4.14 5.59 6.66
CA MET A 36 3.19 5.10 5.66
C MET A 36 1.81 4.80 6.28
N GLN A 37 1.61 5.11 7.57
CA GLN A 37 0.30 4.97 8.22
C GLN A 37 -0.69 5.99 7.63
N VAL A 38 -1.86 5.49 7.22
CA VAL A 38 -2.97 6.28 6.68
C VAL A 38 -3.42 7.35 7.68
N SER A 39 -3.45 7.00 8.96
CA SER A 39 -3.75 7.92 10.05
C SER A 39 -2.54 8.02 10.99
N PRO A 40 -2.05 9.24 11.29
CA PRO A 40 -1.05 9.47 12.32
C PRO A 40 -1.53 9.16 13.75
N ARG A 41 -2.86 9.13 13.98
CA ARG A 41 -3.49 8.93 15.30
C ARG A 41 -4.70 8.01 15.17
N PRO A 42 -4.50 6.71 14.90
CA PRO A 42 -5.59 5.80 14.54
C PRO A 42 -6.67 5.69 15.64
N ARG A 43 -6.31 5.80 16.91
CA ARG A 43 -7.27 5.79 18.03
C ARG A 43 -8.17 7.02 18.07
N HIS A 44 -7.61 8.19 17.79
CA HIS A 44 -8.37 9.43 17.79
C HIS A 44 -9.31 9.47 16.59
N ASP A 45 -8.80 9.07 15.42
CA ASP A 45 -9.57 9.11 14.18
C ASP A 45 -10.69 8.06 14.18
N GLY A 46 -10.46 6.87 14.74
CA GLY A 46 -11.53 5.89 14.95
C GLY A 46 -12.61 6.38 15.93
N CYS A 47 -12.23 7.09 16.99
CA CYS A 47 -13.20 7.69 17.91
C CYS A 47 -14.03 8.78 17.21
N HIS A 48 -13.38 9.66 16.45
CA HIS A 48 -14.03 10.71 15.69
C HIS A 48 -14.96 10.15 14.61
N GLY A 49 -14.51 9.12 13.89
CA GLY A 49 -15.31 8.37 12.91
C GLY A 49 -16.55 7.76 13.55
N HIS A 50 -16.44 7.15 14.74
CA HIS A 50 -17.62 6.59 15.44
C HIS A 50 -18.72 7.64 15.70
N PHE A 51 -18.36 8.88 16.01
CA PHE A 51 -19.31 9.97 16.19
C PHE A 51 -19.87 10.55 14.88
N LEU A 52 -19.06 10.57 13.83
CA LEU A 52 -19.40 11.20 12.55
C LEU A 52 -20.16 10.26 11.59
N THR A 53 -19.78 8.98 11.52
CA THR A 53 -20.42 7.95 10.68
C THR A 53 -21.96 7.97 10.76
N PRO A 54 -22.61 7.93 11.94
CA PRO A 54 -24.07 7.98 12.01
C PRO A 54 -24.68 9.34 11.60
N ARG A 55 -23.91 10.43 11.66
CA ARG A 55 -24.35 11.77 11.25
C ARG A 55 -24.29 11.96 9.74
N GLU A 56 -23.29 11.38 9.12
CA GLU A 56 -23.08 11.48 7.67
C GLU A 56 -23.94 10.48 6.90
N GLY A 57 -24.47 9.44 7.58
CA GLY A 57 -25.32 8.42 6.96
C GLY A 57 -24.58 7.54 5.94
N THR A 58 -23.28 7.76 5.79
CA THR A 58 -22.36 7.03 4.93
C THR A 58 -21.54 6.07 5.78
N ARG A 59 -21.08 4.96 5.18
CA ARG A 59 -20.03 4.13 5.76
C ARG A 59 -18.70 4.63 5.21
N PRO A 60 -17.91 5.42 5.97
CA PRO A 60 -16.59 5.78 5.52
C PRO A 60 -15.73 4.51 5.56
N SER A 61 -15.06 4.17 4.46
CA SER A 61 -14.09 3.07 4.35
C SER A 61 -12.79 3.38 5.10
N GLN A 62 -12.92 3.74 6.38
CA GLN A 62 -11.85 4.25 7.21
C GLN A 62 -11.09 3.13 7.95
N ASP A 63 -11.56 1.88 7.84
CA ASP A 63 -10.94 0.69 8.45
C ASP A 63 -9.67 0.22 7.70
N GLY A 64 -9.28 0.92 6.63
CA GLY A 64 -8.02 0.72 5.90
C GLY A 64 -6.80 1.20 6.67
N GLY A 65 -6.56 0.66 7.87
CA GLY A 65 -5.30 0.84 8.59
C GLY A 65 -4.15 0.25 7.78
N GLY A 66 -3.37 1.12 7.11
CA GLY A 66 -2.02 0.84 6.59
C GLY A 66 -1.82 -0.56 6.01
N GLY A 67 -2.48 -0.87 4.88
CA GLY A 67 -2.14 -2.04 4.06
C GLY A 67 -3.25 -3.08 3.81
N GLY A 68 -4.47 -2.92 4.33
CA GLY A 68 -5.62 -3.78 3.99
C GLY A 68 -6.45 -3.25 2.81
N CYS A 69 -7.17 -4.15 2.09
CA CYS A 69 -8.35 -3.76 1.31
C CYS A 69 -9.32 -3.18 2.34
N GLY A 70 -9.48 -1.85 2.40
CA GLY A 70 -10.45 -1.18 3.28
C GLY A 70 -11.88 -1.46 2.82
N CYS A 71 -12.23 -2.73 2.80
CA CYS A 71 -13.40 -3.31 2.17
C CYS A 71 -14.20 -3.97 3.29
N ASP A 72 -15.30 -3.31 3.65
CA ASP A 72 -16.33 -3.78 4.56
C ASP A 72 -16.96 -5.11 4.10
#